data_AF-S8BW03-F1
#
_entry.id   AF-S8BW03-F1
#
_cell.length_a   1.000
_cell.length_b   1.000
_cell.length_c   1.000
_cell.angle_alpha   90.00
_cell.angle_beta   90.00
_cell.angle_gamma   90.00
#
_symmetry.space_group_name_H-M   'P 1'
#
loop_
_entity.id
_entity.type
_entity.pdbx_description
1 polymer ?
#
loop_
_entity_poly.entity_id
_entity_poly.type
_entity_poly.pdbx_seq_one_letter_code
_entity_poly.pdbx_strand_id
1 'polypeptide(L)'
;MQLATILAAATLLLPAVLAQHQCIQEWQGTAPFCNGKCLYGYREVGRAKVAGSCSPNTAEKEILGCQNTSKNVCWTGNKVLCEFCFA
;
A
#
# COMPACT_ATOMS: atom_id res chain seq x y z
N MET A 1 53.81 10.95 -28.50
CA MET A 1 53.52 9.61 -27.91
C MET A 1 53.39 9.84 -26.41
N GLN A 2 52.32 9.54 -25.68
CA GLN A 2 51.08 8.80 -25.91
C GLN A 2 49.91 9.52 -25.20
N LEU A 3 48.74 9.47 -25.83
CA LEU A 3 47.43 9.73 -25.23
C LEU A 3 47.15 8.71 -24.11
N ALA A 4 46.43 9.12 -23.06
CA ALA A 4 45.54 8.23 -22.33
C ALA A 4 44.38 9.05 -21.69
N THR A 5 43.37 9.38 -22.49
CA THR A 5 41.98 8.88 -22.37
C THR A 5 41.34 9.04 -20.98
N ILE A 6 40.49 10.06 -20.90
CA ILE A 6 39.50 10.32 -19.86
C ILE A 6 38.50 9.14 -19.87
N LEU A 7 38.55 8.26 -18.88
CA LEU A 7 37.45 7.32 -18.62
C LEU A 7 36.45 8.00 -17.70
N ALA A 8 35.51 8.72 -18.32
CA ALA A 8 34.27 9.09 -17.68
C ALA A 8 33.53 7.80 -17.29
N ALA A 9 33.57 7.45 -16.01
CA ALA A 9 32.65 6.47 -15.44
C ALA A 9 31.26 7.11 -15.42
N ALA A 10 30.58 7.09 -16.56
CA ALA A 10 29.15 7.33 -16.64
C ALA A 10 28.44 6.16 -15.95
N THR A 11 28.33 6.22 -14.63
CA THR A 11 27.34 5.46 -13.89
C THR A 11 25.98 5.85 -14.45
N LEU A 12 25.46 5.02 -15.36
CA LEU A 12 24.08 5.00 -15.80
C LEU A 12 23.19 4.74 -14.58
N LEU A 13 22.87 5.81 -13.84
CA LEU A 13 21.71 5.84 -12.96
C LEU A 13 20.49 5.83 -13.87
N LEU A 14 20.09 4.66 -14.36
CA LEU A 14 18.70 4.51 -14.76
C LEU A 14 17.87 4.74 -13.49
N PRO A 15 17.02 5.77 -13.41
CA PRO A 15 15.95 5.69 -12.44
C PRO A 15 15.17 4.45 -12.85
N ALA A 16 15.18 3.41 -12.01
CA ALA A 16 14.20 2.36 -12.12
C ALA A 16 12.85 3.06 -11.99
N VAL A 17 12.22 3.35 -13.12
CA VAL A 17 10.81 3.75 -13.16
C VAL A 17 10.06 2.48 -12.80
N LEU A 18 10.06 2.15 -11.51
CA LEU A 18 9.21 1.10 -10.97
C LEU A 18 7.80 1.53 -11.34
N ALA A 19 7.09 0.69 -12.11
CA ALA A 19 5.70 0.92 -12.44
C ALA A 19 4.93 1.10 -11.12
N GLN A 20 4.58 2.34 -10.81
CA GLN A 20 3.99 2.70 -9.55
C GLN A 20 2.50 2.34 -9.62
N HIS A 21 2.10 1.34 -8.84
CA HIS A 21 0.72 0.88 -8.86
C HIS A 21 -0.16 1.89 -8.13
N GLN A 22 -1.32 2.21 -8.69
CA GLN A 22 -2.32 3.00 -8.01
C GLN A 22 -3.24 2.06 -7.24
N CYS A 23 -3.44 2.31 -5.95
CA CYS A 23 -4.21 1.43 -5.09
C CYS A 23 -5.31 2.18 -4.33
N ILE A 24 -6.41 1.49 -4.08
CA ILE A 24 -7.47 1.93 -3.16
C ILE A 24 -7.47 1.03 -1.94
N GLN A 25 -7.76 1.62 -0.78
CA GLN A 25 -7.82 0.89 0.48
C GLN A 25 -9.15 1.13 1.19
N GLU A 26 -9.67 0.08 1.81
CA GLU A 26 -10.92 0.10 2.55
C GLU A 26 -10.86 -0.79 3.78
N TRP A 27 -11.45 -0.35 4.88
CA TRP A 27 -11.61 -1.18 6.07
C TRP A 27 -12.86 -2.07 5.96
N GLN A 28 -12.71 -3.35 6.27
CA GLN A 28 -13.79 -4.33 6.29
C GLN A 28 -14.02 -4.88 7.70
N GLY A 29 -15.29 -5.09 8.04
CA GLY A 29 -15.73 -5.61 9.33
C GLY A 29 -16.42 -4.58 10.23
N THR A 30 -17.52 -4.98 10.86
CA THR A 30 -18.40 -4.08 11.62
C THR A 30 -18.32 -4.39 13.10
N ALA A 31 -18.12 -3.35 13.92
CA ALA A 31 -18.17 -3.46 15.38
C ALA A 31 -19.61 -3.71 15.87
N PRO A 32 -19.81 -4.32 17.05
CA PRO A 32 -18.80 -4.76 18.01
C PRO A 32 -18.21 -6.15 17.73
N PHE A 33 -18.88 -6.96 16.91
CA PHE A 33 -18.45 -8.32 16.56
C PHE A 33 -17.87 -8.34 15.15
N CYS A 34 -16.59 -7.98 15.03
CA CYS A 34 -15.97 -7.80 13.72
C CYS A 34 -15.54 -9.14 13.12
N ASN A 35 -15.94 -9.39 11.88
CA ASN A 35 -15.44 -10.49 11.05
C ASN A 35 -14.86 -9.95 9.75
N GLY A 36 -13.88 -9.04 9.85
CA GLY A 36 -13.28 -8.41 8.67
C GLY A 36 -12.63 -9.44 7.75
N LYS A 37 -12.92 -9.35 6.46
CA LYS A 37 -12.37 -10.18 5.40
C LYS A 37 -12.35 -9.38 4.11
N CYS A 38 -11.28 -9.49 3.33
CA CYS A 38 -11.19 -8.86 2.03
C CYS A 38 -12.03 -9.59 0.99
N LEU A 39 -12.64 -8.82 0.10
CA LEU A 39 -13.34 -9.34 -1.07
C LEU A 39 -12.36 -9.95 -2.08
N TYR A 40 -12.87 -10.73 -3.03
CA TYR A 40 -12.04 -11.31 -4.08
C TYR A 40 -11.29 -10.22 -4.86
N GLY A 41 -10.00 -10.43 -5.12
CA GLY A 41 -9.11 -9.47 -5.77
C GLY A 41 -8.49 -8.43 -4.83
N TYR A 42 -9.00 -8.26 -3.62
CA TYR A 42 -8.39 -7.40 -2.60
C TYR A 42 -7.39 -8.19 -1.77
N ARG A 43 -6.24 -7.57 -1.49
CA ARG A 43 -5.19 -8.09 -0.61
C ARG A 43 -5.34 -7.49 0.77
N GLU A 44 -5.17 -8.30 1.80
CA GLU A 44 -5.07 -7.81 3.17
C GLU A 44 -3.73 -7.12 3.41
N VAL A 45 -3.78 -5.91 3.98
CA VAL A 45 -2.60 -5.11 4.30
C VAL A 45 -2.55 -4.64 5.76
N GLY A 46 -3.60 -4.91 6.54
CA GLY A 46 -3.59 -4.60 7.96
C GLY A 46 -4.78 -5.17 8.71
N ARG A 47 -4.65 -5.26 10.03
CA ARG A 47 -5.73 -5.61 10.96
C ARG A 47 -5.73 -4.68 12.16
N ALA A 48 -6.92 -4.30 12.62
CA ALA A 48 -7.05 -3.47 13.80
C ALA A 48 -8.43 -3.64 14.45
N LYS A 49 -8.53 -3.24 15.72
CA LYS A 49 -9.81 -3.17 16.45
C LYS A 49 -10.68 -1.99 15.99
N VAL A 50 -10.07 -0.95 15.46
CA VAL A 50 -10.70 0.29 14.99
C VAL A 50 -10.28 0.51 13.54
N ALA A 51 -11.20 0.95 12.69
CA ALA A 51 -10.89 1.28 11.30
C ALA A 51 -10.28 2.68 11.28
N GLY A 52 -8.96 2.74 11.45
CA GLY A 52 -8.21 3.98 11.64
C GLY A 52 -7.89 4.67 10.34
N SER A 53 -6.65 4.54 9.89
CA SER A 53 -6.14 5.14 8.67
C SER A 53 -5.74 4.08 7.65
N CYS A 54 -5.37 4.53 6.47
CA CYS A 54 -4.75 3.70 5.46
C CYS A 54 -3.26 3.51 5.72
N SER A 55 -2.68 2.56 4.99
CA SER A 55 -1.23 2.43 4.91
C SER A 55 -0.65 3.59 4.11
N PRO A 56 0.58 4.03 4.40
CA PRO A 56 1.22 5.11 3.65
C PRO A 56 1.59 4.68 2.22
N ASN A 57 1.84 5.68 1.37
CA ASN A 57 2.43 5.49 0.04
C ASN A 57 3.84 4.94 0.16
N THR A 58 4.29 4.22 -0.87
CA THR A 58 5.66 3.71 -0.99
C THR A 58 6.24 4.02 -2.37
N ALA A 59 7.49 3.66 -2.62
CA ALA A 59 8.10 3.83 -3.93
C ALA A 59 7.42 2.97 -5.01
N GLU A 60 6.77 1.88 -4.61
CA GLU A 60 6.16 0.90 -5.50
C GLU A 60 4.66 1.17 -5.75
N LYS A 61 4.00 1.94 -4.88
CA LYS A 61 2.56 2.21 -4.98
C LYS A 61 2.10 3.52 -4.36
N GLU A 62 1.06 4.08 -4.94
CA GLU A 62 0.33 5.25 -4.47
C GLU A 62 -1.07 4.84 -3.96
N ILE A 63 -1.42 5.23 -2.73
CA ILE A 63 -2.75 4.99 -2.17
C ILE A 63 -3.64 6.19 -2.49
N LEU A 64 -4.58 5.98 -3.42
CA LEU A 64 -5.50 7.00 -3.92
C LEU A 64 -6.64 7.33 -2.94
N GLY A 65 -6.96 6.42 -2.02
CA GLY A 65 -8.11 6.61 -1.14
C GLY A 65 -8.18 5.65 0.01
N CYS A 66 -8.85 6.12 1.07
CA CYS A 66 -9.11 5.38 2.29
C CYS A 66 -10.59 5.40 2.64
N GLN A 67 -11.24 4.25 2.62
CA GLN A 67 -12.68 4.16 2.82
C GLN A 67 -13.05 3.36 4.07
N ASN A 68 -14.28 3.59 4.53
CA ASN A 68 -14.92 2.88 5.63
C ASN A 68 -14.17 2.96 6.97
N THR A 69 -13.53 4.11 7.24
CA THR A 69 -12.95 4.39 8.56
C THR A 69 -14.07 4.55 9.59
N SER A 70 -13.80 4.15 10.83
CA SER A 70 -14.80 4.16 11.90
C SER A 70 -14.12 4.15 13.26
N LYS A 71 -14.63 4.98 14.18
CA LYS A 71 -14.22 5.04 15.58
C LYS A 71 -14.78 3.89 16.43
N ASN A 72 -15.68 3.07 15.88
CA ASN A 72 -16.30 1.98 16.61
C ASN A 72 -15.32 0.82 16.79
N VAL A 73 -15.13 0.39 18.04
CA VAL A 73 -14.14 -0.63 18.44
C VAL A 73 -14.74 -2.03 18.36
N CYS A 74 -13.99 -3.00 17.83
CA CYS A 74 -14.37 -4.42 17.93
C CYS A 74 -14.15 -4.93 19.35
N TRP A 75 -15.19 -5.48 19.98
CA TRP A 75 -15.01 -6.24 21.22
C TRP A 75 -14.35 -7.58 20.91
N THR A 76 -14.88 -8.31 19.94
CA THR A 76 -14.29 -9.56 19.44
C THR A 76 -13.97 -9.47 17.95
N GLY A 77 -13.00 -10.26 17.52
CA GLY A 77 -12.45 -10.22 16.16
C GLY A 77 -11.73 -8.91 15.83
N ASN A 78 -11.51 -8.67 14.54
CA ASN A 78 -10.80 -7.49 14.02
C ASN A 78 -11.45 -7.00 12.73
N LYS A 79 -11.27 -5.71 12.46
CA LYS A 79 -11.41 -5.15 11.11
C LYS A 79 -10.15 -5.44 10.32
N VAL A 80 -10.29 -5.47 9.00
CA VAL A 80 -9.21 -5.75 8.05
C VAL A 80 -9.10 -4.60 7.07
N LEU A 81 -7.89 -4.07 6.88
CA LEU A 81 -7.61 -3.11 5.82
C LEU A 81 -7.30 -3.90 4.55
N CYS A 82 -8.13 -3.69 3.54
CA CYS A 82 -8.09 -4.38 2.27
C CYS A 82 -7.65 -3.41 1.19
N GLU A 83 -6.80 -3.89 0.27
CA GLU A 83 -6.17 -3.11 -0.78
C GLU A 83 -6.45 -3.74 -2.14
N PHE A 84 -6.81 -2.91 -3.12
CA PHE A 84 -6.85 -3.29 -4.52
C PHE A 84 -5.94 -2.35 -5.30
N CYS A 85 -5.04 -2.90 -6.12
CA CYS A 85 -4.09 -2.13 -6.93
C CYS A 85 -4.35 -2.36 -8.42
N PHE A 86 -4.33 -1.28 -9.18
CA PHE A 86 -4.40 -1.27 -10.64
C PHE A 86 -2.98 -1.06 -11.20
N ALA A 87 -2.69 -1.72 -12.32
CA ALA A 87 -1.42 -1.61 -13.04
C ALA A 87 -1.59 -0.75 -14.29
#